data_AF-D8GQ73-F1
#
_entry.id   AF-D8GQ73-F1
#
_cell.length_a   1.000
_cell.length_b   1.000
_cell.length_c   1.000
_cell.angle_alpha   90.00
_cell.angle_beta   90.00
_cell.angle_gamma   90.00
#
_symmetry.space_group_name_H-M   'P 1'
#
loop_
_entity.id
_entity.type
_entity.pdbx_description
1 polymer ?
#
loop_
_entity_poly.entity_id
_entity_poly.type
_entity_poly.pdbx_seq_one_letter_code
_entity_poly.pdbx_strand_id
1 'polypeptide(L)'
;MAVTEEFYYVEGNCSVKNLVKTLVQEITQKAGDAYKWTLVVPDSIDKIGVSGESKIINLITDKSTTDKVKTTFTASKQNDTCIIKAATSYGKTFYVKISRLARELTAAEKQAVQKFKNSHTYINLSGVACSRNDAQVLEFMAEQNADGTDNGYNDYVSAVTAGLALNNIRFQIASELNADNTDINISQDVQGKYNYRLAWYRNLQNGIKDFLPVQYWLNVTKDSINLVLRGDPSADVAPYNNYLTSYAYIGALKPVEDSAYTDDEYNFGITTSSDIEPNYSNPYGERTGNGMTDFVMIANKIGMPYQPHYPAFYATNPFMDKCNVEGSRWDHKKHQFSDITLVHPVDMERGKMINVLAGDSSSIYDADKLTYMKDTDQEENYKKFKITAPFNFLNNSANINYCIAIRCPKSVE
;
A
#
# COMPACT_ATOMS: atom_id res chain seq x y z
N MET A 1 -14.60 8.90 33.91
CA MET A 1 -13.16 8.73 33.65
C MET A 1 -13.01 8.41 32.18
N ALA A 2 -12.43 9.31 31.38
CA ALA A 2 -12.10 9.00 29.99
C ALA A 2 -11.04 7.89 30.02
N VAL A 3 -11.32 6.77 29.35
CA VAL A 3 -10.30 5.73 29.16
C VAL A 3 -9.23 6.35 28.29
N THR A 4 -8.06 6.60 28.87
CA THR A 4 -6.89 7.04 28.10
C THR A 4 -6.51 5.88 27.20
N GLU A 5 -6.83 5.99 25.91
CA GLU A 5 -6.47 4.96 24.95
C GLU A 5 -4.96 5.03 24.73
N GLU A 6 -4.23 4.02 25.21
CA GLU A 6 -2.79 3.92 25.01
C GLU A 6 -2.50 3.66 23.52
N PHE A 7 -1.50 4.34 22.98
CA PHE A 7 -1.01 4.14 21.63
C PHE A 7 0.50 4.33 21.54
N TYR A 8 1.13 3.61 20.62
CA TYR A 8 2.51 3.86 20.21
C TYR A 8 2.51 4.83 19.04
N TYR A 9 3.43 5.80 19.06
CA TYR A 9 3.63 6.72 17.95
C TYR A 9 5.12 6.87 17.66
N VAL A 10 5.46 6.84 16.37
CA VAL A 10 6.81 7.10 15.89
C VAL A 10 6.77 7.85 14.57
N GLU A 11 7.75 8.74 14.39
CA GLU A 11 8.04 9.37 13.13
C GLU A 11 9.52 9.23 12.81
N GLY A 12 9.83 8.94 11.55
CA GLY A 12 11.20 8.66 11.15
C GLY A 12 11.38 8.61 9.64
N ASN A 13 12.58 8.26 9.24
CA ASN A 13 12.91 7.98 7.85
C ASN A 13 13.68 6.67 7.74
N CYS A 14 13.61 6.04 6.58
CA CYS A 14 14.43 4.88 6.24
C CYS A 14 14.61 4.80 4.73
N SER A 15 15.57 4.00 4.27
CA SER A 15 15.70 3.71 2.85
C SER A 15 14.56 2.81 2.37
N VAL A 16 14.17 2.95 1.11
CA VAL A 16 13.22 2.05 0.43
C VAL A 16 13.63 0.58 0.60
N LYS A 17 14.93 0.29 0.55
CA LYS A 17 15.49 -1.04 0.85
C LYS A 17 15.05 -1.57 2.22
N ASN A 18 15.10 -0.76 3.26
CA ASN A 18 14.85 -1.21 4.63
C ASN A 18 13.41 -0.98 5.09
N LEU A 19 12.55 -0.37 4.25
CA LEU A 19 11.21 0.06 4.65
C LEU A 19 10.37 -1.03 5.31
N VAL A 20 10.24 -2.20 4.69
CA VAL A 20 9.43 -3.30 5.25
C VAL A 20 10.00 -3.78 6.57
N LYS A 21 11.33 -3.97 6.68
CA LYS A 21 11.98 -4.36 7.94
C LYS A 21 11.75 -3.32 9.04
N THR A 22 11.91 -2.03 8.72
CA THR A 22 11.68 -0.92 9.65
C THR A 22 10.24 -0.91 10.14
N LEU A 23 9.25 -0.95 9.25
CA LEU A 23 7.84 -0.93 9.65
C LEU A 23 7.48 -2.10 10.57
N VAL A 24 7.94 -3.31 10.24
CA VAL A 24 7.72 -4.49 11.10
C VAL A 24 8.41 -4.33 12.44
N GLN A 25 9.62 -3.76 12.49
CA GLN A 25 10.34 -3.50 13.73
C GLN A 25 9.58 -2.51 14.62
N GLU A 26 9.09 -1.41 14.04
CA GLU A 26 8.30 -0.42 14.75
C GLU A 26 7.02 -1.06 15.32
N ILE A 27 6.29 -1.83 14.50
CA ILE A 27 4.99 -2.42 14.87
C ILE A 27 5.13 -3.56 15.89
N THR A 28 6.09 -4.46 15.71
CA THR A 28 6.13 -5.74 16.46
C THR A 28 7.14 -5.78 17.60
N GLN A 29 8.15 -4.90 17.59
CA GLN A 29 9.21 -4.89 18.62
C GLN A 29 9.19 -3.60 19.43
N LYS A 30 9.16 -2.43 18.78
CA LYS A 30 9.29 -1.13 19.47
C LYS A 30 7.97 -0.62 20.06
N ALA A 31 6.85 -0.86 19.41
CA ALA A 31 5.53 -0.63 20.00
C ALA A 31 5.33 -1.45 21.29
N GLY A 32 6.09 -2.56 21.43
CA GLY A 32 6.13 -3.42 22.60
C GLY A 32 4.92 -4.34 22.72
N ASP A 33 4.96 -5.20 23.74
CA ASP A 33 3.90 -6.19 24.01
C ASP A 33 2.54 -5.56 24.38
N ALA A 34 2.52 -4.26 24.68
CA ALA A 34 1.31 -3.51 25.02
C ALA A 34 0.24 -3.60 23.92
N TYR A 35 0.65 -3.62 22.64
CA TYR A 35 -0.27 -3.62 21.49
C TYR A 35 -0.36 -4.97 20.76
N LYS A 36 0.41 -5.98 21.19
CA LYS A 36 0.29 -7.41 20.80
C LYS A 36 0.35 -7.73 19.30
N TRP A 37 0.95 -6.87 18.48
CA TRP A 37 1.26 -7.21 17.10
C TRP A 37 2.50 -8.11 17.07
N THR A 38 2.40 -9.27 16.42
CA THR A 38 3.49 -10.26 16.39
C THR A 38 3.84 -10.65 14.97
N LEU A 39 5.13 -10.79 14.70
CA LEU A 39 5.63 -11.33 13.44
C LEU A 39 5.37 -12.84 13.39
N VAL A 40 4.82 -13.32 12.29
CA VAL A 40 4.53 -14.75 12.05
C VAL A 40 5.40 -15.31 10.94
N VAL A 41 5.52 -14.58 9.84
CA VAL A 41 6.34 -14.95 8.69
C VAL A 41 7.17 -13.73 8.30
N PRO A 42 8.49 -13.87 8.09
CA PRO A 42 9.32 -15.02 8.48
C PRO A 42 9.37 -15.21 10.01
N ASP A 43 9.96 -16.31 10.45
CA ASP A 43 10.18 -16.64 11.88
C ASP A 43 11.11 -15.67 12.63
N SER A 44 11.82 -14.78 11.92
CA SER A 44 12.65 -13.73 12.51
C SER A 44 12.69 -12.49 11.62
N ILE A 45 12.67 -11.31 12.25
CA ILE A 45 12.79 -10.02 11.58
C ILE A 45 14.08 -9.89 10.76
N ASP A 46 15.13 -10.63 11.13
CA ASP A 46 16.41 -10.59 10.43
C ASP A 46 16.38 -11.28 9.07
N LYS A 47 15.32 -12.04 8.76
CA LYS A 47 15.09 -12.61 7.43
C LYS A 47 14.34 -11.66 6.49
N ILE A 48 13.87 -10.51 6.99
CA ILE A 48 13.23 -9.47 6.19
C ILE A 48 14.30 -8.53 5.64
N GLY A 49 14.21 -8.20 4.36
CA GLY A 49 15.14 -7.31 3.68
C GLY A 49 16.52 -7.90 3.40
N VAL A 50 16.70 -9.20 3.67
CA VAL A 50 17.93 -9.92 3.30
C VAL A 50 17.95 -10.10 1.78
N SER A 51 19.07 -9.76 1.16
CA SER A 51 19.37 -10.21 -0.19
C SER A 51 19.42 -11.74 -0.15
N GLY A 52 18.40 -12.41 -0.67
CA GLY A 52 18.41 -13.85 -0.82
C GLY A 52 19.58 -14.30 -1.71
N GLU A 53 19.81 -15.61 -1.78
CA GLU A 53 20.82 -16.16 -2.68
C GLU A 53 20.63 -15.59 -4.09
N SER A 54 21.74 -15.16 -4.69
CA SER A 54 21.80 -14.69 -6.07
C SER A 54 21.10 -15.70 -6.97
N LYS A 55 19.91 -15.34 -7.48
CA LYS A 55 19.17 -16.21 -8.37
C LYS A 55 19.77 -16.06 -9.77
N ILE A 56 20.29 -17.16 -10.28
CA ILE A 56 20.66 -17.25 -11.69
C ILE A 56 19.37 -17.39 -12.48
N ILE A 57 19.08 -16.38 -13.31
CA ILE A 57 17.98 -16.36 -14.27
C ILE A 57 18.57 -16.78 -15.61
N ASN A 58 18.17 -17.95 -16.10
CA ASN A 58 18.43 -18.38 -17.46
C ASN A 58 17.23 -18.00 -18.33
N LEU A 59 17.47 -17.24 -19.40
CA LEU A 59 16.44 -16.86 -20.36
C LEU A 59 15.99 -18.02 -21.24
N ILE A 60 16.79 -19.09 -21.32
CA ILE A 60 16.50 -20.29 -22.08
C ILE A 60 15.93 -21.37 -21.15
N THR A 61 14.75 -21.86 -21.52
CA THR A 61 13.99 -22.91 -20.83
C THR A 61 13.99 -24.22 -21.60
N ASP A 62 14.18 -24.19 -22.92
CA ASP A 62 14.13 -25.36 -23.81
C ASP A 62 15.46 -26.11 -23.99
N LYS A 63 16.48 -25.77 -23.19
CA LYS A 63 17.85 -26.33 -23.22
C LYS A 63 18.64 -26.02 -24.50
N SER A 64 18.16 -25.16 -25.38
CA SER A 64 18.98 -24.61 -26.47
C SER A 64 20.17 -23.80 -25.91
N THR A 65 21.18 -23.55 -26.73
CA THR A 65 22.38 -22.83 -26.33
C THR A 65 22.77 -21.82 -27.41
N THR A 66 23.28 -20.67 -26.98
CA THR A 66 23.88 -19.66 -27.85
C THR A 66 25.01 -18.95 -27.11
N ASP A 67 26.03 -18.55 -27.86
CA ASP A 67 27.15 -17.72 -27.44
C ASP A 67 27.04 -16.28 -27.96
N LYS A 68 26.06 -15.99 -28.83
CA LYS A 68 25.89 -14.68 -29.47
C LYS A 68 25.22 -13.64 -28.57
N VAL A 69 24.41 -14.10 -27.62
CA VAL A 69 23.67 -13.24 -26.70
C VAL A 69 23.83 -13.73 -25.27
N LYS A 70 23.77 -12.81 -24.31
CA LYS A 70 23.87 -13.15 -22.89
C LYS A 70 22.55 -13.78 -22.41
N THR A 71 22.55 -15.06 -22.13
CA THR A 71 21.32 -15.78 -21.74
C THR A 71 21.16 -15.92 -20.23
N THR A 72 22.20 -15.62 -19.46
CA THR A 72 22.23 -15.83 -18.02
C THR A 72 22.49 -14.53 -17.28
N PHE A 73 21.59 -14.23 -16.34
CA PHE A 73 21.64 -13.03 -15.51
C PHE A 73 21.59 -13.39 -14.04
N THR A 74 22.25 -12.59 -13.21
CA THR A 74 22.16 -12.74 -11.76
C THR A 74 21.25 -11.65 -11.22
N ALA A 75 20.21 -12.06 -10.51
CA ALA A 75 19.31 -11.13 -9.81
C ALA A 75 19.33 -11.46 -8.31
N SER A 76 19.63 -10.46 -7.48
CA SER A 76 19.40 -10.56 -6.04
C SER A 76 17.93 -10.30 -5.76
N LYS A 77 17.19 -11.32 -5.32
CA LYS A 77 15.83 -11.13 -4.78
C LYS A 77 15.94 -10.83 -3.30
N GLN A 78 15.61 -9.60 -2.92
CA GLN A 78 15.44 -9.25 -1.52
C GLN A 78 14.13 -9.87 -1.00
N ASN A 79 14.15 -10.43 0.21
CA ASN A 79 12.95 -10.97 0.84
C ASN A 79 12.19 -9.88 1.61
N ASP A 80 11.30 -9.17 0.92
CA ASP A 80 10.43 -8.15 1.53
C ASP A 80 8.99 -8.63 1.57
N THR A 81 8.76 -9.80 2.15
CA THR A 81 7.43 -10.27 2.47
C THR A 81 7.40 -10.67 3.94
N CYS A 82 6.39 -10.17 4.64
CA CYS A 82 6.13 -10.57 6.00
C CYS A 82 4.63 -10.66 6.28
N ILE A 83 4.29 -11.43 7.31
CA ILE A 83 2.95 -11.53 7.85
C ILE A 83 3.04 -11.24 9.33
N ILE A 84 2.30 -10.23 9.75
CA ILE A 84 2.09 -9.92 11.16
C ILE A 84 0.67 -10.32 11.55
N LYS A 85 0.45 -10.61 12.83
CA LYS A 85 -0.89 -10.87 13.38
C LYS A 85 -1.14 -10.02 14.61
N ALA A 86 -2.41 -9.75 14.86
CA ALA A 86 -2.88 -9.17 16.12
C ALA A 86 -4.17 -9.84 16.58
N ALA A 87 -4.31 -9.98 17.90
CA ALA A 87 -5.57 -10.30 18.54
C ALA A 87 -6.20 -9.00 19.04
N THR A 88 -7.30 -8.61 18.39
CA THR A 88 -8.00 -7.35 18.70
C THR A 88 -8.62 -7.42 20.11
N SER A 89 -9.03 -6.28 20.63
CA SER A 89 -9.81 -6.15 21.86
C SER A 89 -11.14 -6.90 21.81
N TYR A 90 -11.60 -7.28 20.62
CA TYR A 90 -12.80 -8.08 20.36
C TYR A 90 -12.53 -9.60 20.37
N GLY A 91 -11.29 -10.03 20.64
CA GLY A 91 -10.95 -11.45 20.84
C GLY A 91 -10.74 -12.27 19.57
N LYS A 92 -10.81 -11.65 18.39
CA LYS A 92 -10.48 -12.29 17.10
C LYS A 92 -9.05 -11.99 16.69
N THR A 93 -8.45 -12.95 15.98
CA THR A 93 -7.10 -12.80 15.43
C THR A 93 -7.19 -12.53 13.94
N PHE A 94 -6.42 -11.54 13.48
CA PHE A 94 -6.30 -11.21 12.07
C PHE A 94 -4.84 -11.14 11.65
N TYR A 95 -4.61 -11.33 10.36
CA TYR A 95 -3.31 -11.35 9.72
C TYR A 95 -3.21 -10.23 8.71
N VAL A 96 -2.05 -9.58 8.68
CA VAL A 96 -1.71 -8.56 7.71
C VAL A 96 -0.43 -8.99 7.01
N LYS A 97 -0.53 -9.21 5.70
CA LYS A 97 0.61 -9.47 4.83
C LYS A 97 1.10 -8.16 4.24
N ILE A 98 2.39 -7.89 4.41
CA ILE A 98 3.08 -6.75 3.81
C ILE A 98 4.08 -7.33 2.82
N SER A 99 4.02 -6.89 1.56
CA SER A 99 4.94 -7.36 0.53
C SER A 99 5.40 -6.25 -0.40
N ARG A 100 6.69 -6.26 -0.75
CA ARG A 100 7.22 -5.47 -1.85
C ARG A 100 7.37 -6.39 -3.04
N LEU A 101 6.48 -6.24 -4.02
CA LEU A 101 6.45 -7.08 -5.22
C LEU A 101 7.49 -6.60 -6.24
N ALA A 102 7.69 -7.40 -7.29
CA ALA A 102 8.43 -6.95 -8.46
C ALA A 102 7.81 -5.68 -9.03
N ARG A 103 8.63 -4.76 -9.55
CA ARG A 103 8.13 -3.54 -10.17
C ARG A 103 7.20 -3.85 -11.34
N GLU A 104 6.24 -2.95 -11.58
CA GLU A 104 5.44 -3.05 -12.79
C GLU A 104 6.31 -2.92 -14.05
N LEU A 105 5.99 -3.74 -15.06
CA LEU A 105 6.65 -3.69 -16.36
C LEU A 105 6.17 -2.48 -17.16
N THR A 106 7.10 -1.85 -17.88
CA THR A 106 6.78 -0.79 -18.84
C THR A 106 6.00 -1.35 -20.04
N ALA A 107 5.41 -0.48 -20.84
CA ALA A 107 4.73 -0.91 -22.07
C ALA A 107 5.66 -1.64 -23.04
N ALA A 108 6.90 -1.15 -23.20
CA ALA A 108 7.92 -1.78 -24.04
C ALA A 108 8.31 -3.17 -23.52
N GLU A 109 8.51 -3.30 -22.21
CA GLU A 109 8.82 -4.59 -21.57
C GLU A 109 7.70 -5.61 -21.73
N LYS A 110 6.44 -5.19 -21.59
CA LYS A 110 5.28 -6.06 -21.85
C LYS A 110 5.24 -6.51 -23.32
N GLN A 111 5.48 -5.60 -24.25
CA GLN A 111 5.54 -5.91 -25.68
C GLN A 111 6.70 -6.86 -25.99
N ALA A 112 7.86 -6.69 -25.38
CA ALA A 112 9.01 -7.55 -25.54
C ALA A 112 8.74 -8.98 -25.05
N VAL A 113 8.09 -9.14 -23.88
CA VAL A 113 7.65 -10.45 -23.37
C VAL A 113 6.67 -11.12 -24.33
N GLN A 114 5.74 -10.36 -24.91
CA GLN A 114 4.80 -10.89 -25.89
C GLN A 114 5.48 -11.24 -27.22
N LYS A 115 6.45 -10.43 -27.66
CA LYS A 115 7.27 -10.68 -28.86
C LYS A 115 8.10 -11.94 -28.70
N PHE A 116 8.73 -12.17 -27.55
CA PHE A 116 9.44 -13.40 -27.25
C PHE A 116 8.52 -14.62 -27.44
N LYS A 117 7.34 -14.61 -26.82
CA LYS A 117 6.35 -15.69 -26.98
C LYS A 117 5.96 -15.92 -28.43
N ASN A 118 5.68 -14.85 -29.17
CA ASN A 118 5.18 -14.95 -30.54
C ASN A 118 6.26 -15.30 -31.58
N SER A 119 7.54 -15.05 -31.30
CA SER A 119 8.65 -15.22 -32.26
C SER A 119 9.16 -16.66 -32.40
N HIS A 120 8.61 -17.58 -31.60
CA HIS A 120 8.89 -19.02 -31.67
C HIS A 120 8.39 -19.66 -32.96
N THR A 121 7.47 -19.01 -33.68
CA THR A 121 6.99 -19.50 -34.98
C THR A 121 7.11 -18.38 -36.01
N TYR A 122 7.51 -18.72 -37.23
CA TYR A 122 7.60 -17.78 -38.35
C TYR A 122 7.31 -18.45 -39.69
N ILE A 123 6.97 -17.67 -40.70
CA ILE A 123 6.82 -18.14 -42.08
C ILE A 123 8.09 -17.81 -42.85
N ASN A 124 8.68 -18.80 -43.52
CA ASN A 124 9.85 -18.58 -44.37
C ASN A 124 9.46 -18.00 -45.75
N LEU A 125 10.45 -17.65 -46.58
CA LEU A 125 10.24 -17.07 -47.92
C LEU A 125 9.46 -17.99 -48.87
N SER A 126 9.37 -19.28 -48.57
CA SER A 126 8.60 -20.27 -49.32
C SER A 126 7.18 -20.47 -48.80
N GLY A 127 6.74 -19.67 -47.82
CA GLY A 127 5.40 -19.76 -47.24
C GLY A 127 5.22 -20.90 -46.21
N VAL A 128 6.30 -21.54 -45.77
CA VAL A 128 6.25 -22.67 -44.83
C VAL A 128 6.42 -22.18 -43.39
N ALA A 129 5.59 -22.70 -42.48
CA ALA A 129 5.72 -22.45 -41.05
C ALA A 129 6.93 -23.19 -40.47
N CYS A 130 7.80 -22.44 -39.82
CA CYS A 130 9.01 -22.89 -39.15
C CYS A 130 8.97 -22.52 -37.67
N SER A 131 9.67 -23.31 -36.84
CA SER A 131 9.83 -23.04 -35.40
C SER A 131 11.23 -22.54 -35.07
N ARG A 132 11.33 -21.66 -34.07
CA ARG A 132 12.58 -21.26 -33.40
C ARG A 132 12.59 -21.79 -31.97
N ASN A 133 13.78 -22.15 -31.49
CA ASN A 133 14.04 -22.39 -30.07
C ASN A 133 14.32 -21.07 -29.33
N ASP A 134 14.35 -21.10 -27.99
CA ASP A 134 14.57 -19.91 -27.15
C ASP A 134 15.84 -19.15 -27.57
N ALA A 135 16.96 -19.86 -27.78
CA ALA A 135 18.23 -19.26 -28.20
C ALA A 135 18.10 -18.48 -29.51
N GLN A 136 17.45 -19.06 -30.52
CA GLN A 136 17.22 -18.42 -31.82
C GLN A 136 16.27 -17.21 -31.72
N VAL A 137 15.28 -17.26 -30.83
CA VAL A 137 14.40 -16.12 -30.57
C VAL A 137 15.18 -14.98 -29.91
N LEU A 138 16.03 -15.28 -28.92
CA LEU A 138 16.84 -14.28 -28.23
C LEU A 138 17.85 -13.63 -29.17
N GLU A 139 18.50 -14.42 -30.04
CA GLU A 139 19.38 -13.89 -31.09
C GLU A 139 18.64 -12.92 -32.01
N PHE A 140 17.48 -13.34 -32.52
CA PHE A 140 16.62 -12.49 -33.36
C PHE A 140 16.19 -11.20 -32.67
N MET A 141 15.82 -11.28 -31.38
CA MET A 141 15.45 -10.10 -30.61
C MET A 141 16.63 -9.17 -30.31
N ALA A 142 17.86 -9.68 -30.33
CA ALA A 142 19.07 -8.88 -30.11
C ALA A 142 19.63 -8.27 -31.39
N GLU A 143 19.13 -8.65 -32.57
CA GLU A 143 19.50 -8.03 -33.84
C GLU A 143 19.25 -6.53 -33.81
N GLN A 144 20.25 -5.76 -34.24
CA GLN A 144 20.15 -4.30 -34.29
C GLN A 144 19.35 -3.86 -35.51
N ASN A 145 18.42 -2.95 -35.25
CA ASN A 145 17.70 -2.18 -36.26
C ASN A 145 18.63 -1.13 -36.87
N ALA A 146 18.22 -0.55 -38.00
CA ALA A 146 18.98 0.50 -38.70
C ALA A 146 19.22 1.77 -37.85
N ASP A 147 18.42 1.98 -36.79
CA ASP A 147 18.55 3.08 -35.83
C ASP A 147 19.46 2.75 -34.63
N GLY A 148 20.07 1.56 -34.61
CA GLY A 148 20.95 1.10 -33.53
C GLY A 148 20.23 0.55 -32.29
N THR A 149 18.89 0.51 -32.29
CA THR A 149 18.10 -0.17 -31.24
C THR A 149 18.07 -1.68 -31.48
N ASP A 150 17.85 -2.48 -30.45
CA ASP A 150 17.61 -3.91 -30.64
C ASP A 150 16.13 -4.21 -30.94
N ASN A 151 15.85 -5.45 -31.30
CA ASN A 151 14.51 -5.96 -31.54
C ASN A 151 13.74 -6.31 -30.25
N GLY A 152 13.98 -5.59 -29.14
CA GLY A 152 13.30 -5.75 -27.86
C GLY A 152 14.00 -6.72 -26.91
N TYR A 153 15.24 -7.12 -27.18
CA TYR A 153 16.00 -8.00 -26.31
C TYR A 153 16.32 -7.35 -24.96
N ASN A 154 16.80 -6.11 -24.95
CA ASN A 154 17.11 -5.39 -23.71
C ASN A 154 15.87 -5.18 -22.85
N ASP A 155 14.73 -4.86 -23.47
CA ASP A 155 13.44 -4.76 -22.78
C ASP A 155 12.98 -6.12 -22.24
N TYR A 156 13.17 -7.21 -23.00
CA TYR A 156 12.87 -8.56 -22.53
C TYR A 156 13.73 -8.95 -21.32
N VAL A 157 15.04 -8.73 -21.40
CA VAL A 157 15.99 -8.94 -20.30
C VAL A 157 15.55 -8.13 -19.08
N SER A 158 15.28 -6.84 -19.25
CA SER A 158 14.84 -5.95 -18.17
C SER A 158 13.55 -6.45 -17.50
N ALA A 159 12.60 -6.96 -18.29
CA ALA A 159 11.33 -7.49 -17.80
C ALA A 159 11.51 -8.75 -16.94
N VAL A 160 12.31 -9.71 -17.42
CA VAL A 160 12.50 -11.01 -16.73
C VAL A 160 13.47 -10.92 -15.55
N THR A 161 14.36 -9.92 -15.54
CA THR A 161 15.25 -9.62 -14.41
C THR A 161 14.74 -8.48 -13.53
N ALA A 162 13.46 -8.10 -13.65
CA ALA A 162 12.90 -6.97 -12.92
C ALA A 162 13.09 -7.14 -11.40
N GLY A 163 13.68 -6.12 -10.78
CA GLY A 163 13.84 -6.04 -9.33
C GLY A 163 12.52 -5.70 -8.61
N LEU A 164 12.63 -5.50 -7.30
CA LEU A 164 11.50 -5.06 -6.48
C LEU A 164 11.08 -3.63 -6.82
N ALA A 165 9.81 -3.33 -6.58
CA ALA A 165 9.29 -1.98 -6.71
C ALA A 165 9.98 -1.03 -5.73
N LEU A 166 10.33 0.18 -6.19
CA LEU A 166 10.97 1.19 -5.33
C LEU A 166 10.03 2.33 -4.92
N ASN A 167 8.78 2.30 -5.37
CA ASN A 167 7.80 3.36 -5.14
C ASN A 167 6.55 2.90 -4.40
N ASN A 168 6.40 1.60 -4.13
CA ASN A 168 5.22 1.07 -3.44
C ASN A 168 5.51 -0.22 -2.67
N ILE A 169 4.64 -0.50 -1.70
CA ILE A 169 4.44 -1.80 -1.06
C ILE A 169 2.96 -2.19 -1.17
N ARG A 170 2.65 -3.45 -0.91
CA ARG A 170 1.31 -4.02 -0.94
C ARG A 170 0.94 -4.55 0.43
N PHE A 171 -0.29 -4.28 0.84
CA PHE A 171 -0.91 -4.87 2.01
C PHE A 171 -2.00 -5.85 1.59
N GLN A 172 -2.25 -6.86 2.42
CA GLN A 172 -3.37 -7.78 2.32
C GLN A 172 -3.80 -8.20 3.73
N ILE A 173 -5.08 -8.49 3.92
CA ILE A 173 -5.63 -8.89 5.23
C ILE A 173 -6.38 -10.23 5.13
N ALA A 174 -6.31 -11.04 6.17
CA ALA A 174 -7.03 -12.31 6.27
C ALA A 174 -7.38 -12.63 7.73
N SER A 175 -8.40 -13.48 7.92
CA SER A 175 -8.77 -14.04 9.23
C SER A 175 -7.93 -15.26 9.63
N GLU A 176 -7.25 -15.89 8.67
CA GLU A 176 -6.50 -17.13 8.89
C GLU A 176 -5.31 -17.28 7.91
N LEU A 177 -4.38 -18.16 8.28
CA LEU A 177 -3.26 -18.59 7.44
C LEU A 177 -3.66 -19.82 6.62
N ASN A 178 -2.91 -20.09 5.55
CA ASN A 178 -3.00 -21.34 4.82
C ASN A 178 -2.62 -22.53 5.71
N ALA A 179 -2.93 -23.75 5.26
CA ALA A 179 -2.68 -24.98 6.03
C ALA A 179 -1.19 -25.15 6.43
N ASP A 180 -0.27 -24.64 5.62
CA ASP A 180 1.17 -24.72 5.86
C ASP A 180 1.72 -23.61 6.79
N ASN A 181 0.88 -22.65 7.19
CA ASN A 181 1.25 -21.44 7.95
C ASN A 181 2.37 -20.60 7.29
N THR A 182 2.47 -20.65 5.97
CA THR A 182 3.48 -19.95 5.17
C THR A 182 2.95 -18.69 4.50
N ASP A 183 1.63 -18.60 4.32
CA ASP A 183 0.96 -17.46 3.71
C ASP A 183 -0.44 -17.25 4.31
N ILE A 184 -1.09 -16.13 3.99
CA ILE A 184 -2.51 -15.91 4.29
C ILE A 184 -3.41 -16.89 3.52
N ASN A 185 -4.56 -17.26 4.06
CA ASN A 185 -5.50 -18.18 3.41
C ASN A 185 -6.31 -17.53 2.28
N ILE A 186 -5.61 -17.00 1.29
CA ILE A 186 -6.17 -16.46 0.06
C ILE A 186 -5.40 -17.08 -1.10
N SER A 187 -6.08 -17.54 -2.13
CA SER A 187 -5.40 -18.14 -3.28
C SER A 187 -4.48 -17.13 -3.99
N GLN A 188 -3.34 -17.59 -4.52
CA GLN A 188 -2.34 -16.71 -5.15
C GLN A 188 -2.90 -15.91 -6.33
N ASP A 189 -3.84 -16.49 -7.08
CA ASP A 189 -4.49 -15.80 -8.20
C ASP A 189 -5.37 -14.64 -7.73
N VAL A 190 -6.04 -14.79 -6.59
CA VAL A 190 -6.78 -13.71 -5.95
C VAL A 190 -5.81 -12.70 -5.37
N GLN A 191 -4.78 -13.13 -4.64
CA GLN A 191 -3.78 -12.23 -4.09
C GLN A 191 -3.12 -11.32 -5.15
N GLY A 192 -2.88 -11.85 -6.36
CA GLY A 192 -2.32 -11.07 -7.48
C GLY A 192 -3.26 -9.99 -8.02
N LYS A 193 -4.58 -10.19 -7.91
CA LYS A 193 -5.61 -9.24 -8.36
C LYS A 193 -6.08 -8.30 -7.24
N TYR A 194 -6.00 -8.79 -6.01
CA TYR A 194 -6.60 -8.26 -4.80
C TYR A 194 -5.48 -7.88 -3.82
N ASN A 195 -4.90 -6.70 -4.03
CA ASN A 195 -3.85 -6.17 -3.17
C ASN A 195 -4.02 -4.65 -2.99
N TYR A 196 -3.68 -4.17 -1.80
CA TYR A 196 -3.86 -2.78 -1.42
C TYR A 196 -2.53 -2.05 -1.55
N ARG A 197 -2.37 -1.28 -2.63
CA ARG A 197 -1.14 -0.54 -2.90
C ARG A 197 -0.99 0.60 -1.93
N LEU A 198 0.21 0.74 -1.35
CA LEU A 198 0.64 1.94 -0.67
C LEU A 198 1.86 2.51 -1.39
N ALA A 199 1.66 3.59 -2.14
CA ALA A 199 2.70 4.20 -2.98
C ALA A 199 3.26 5.48 -2.37
N TRP A 200 4.51 5.84 -2.66
CA TRP A 200 5.12 7.10 -2.20
C TRP A 200 5.84 7.87 -3.32
N TYR A 201 5.90 7.32 -4.53
CA TYR A 201 6.27 8.03 -5.77
C TYR A 201 5.39 7.58 -6.94
N ARG A 202 5.12 8.49 -7.89
CA ARG A 202 4.40 8.17 -9.15
C ARG A 202 5.29 7.46 -10.15
N ASN A 203 6.44 8.03 -10.44
CA ASN A 203 7.37 7.61 -11.48
C ASN A 203 8.80 7.65 -10.92
N LEU A 204 9.60 6.62 -11.17
CA LEU A 204 11.01 6.62 -10.77
C LEU A 204 11.87 6.93 -11.98
N GLN A 205 12.72 7.95 -11.85
CA GLN A 205 13.68 8.28 -12.90
C GLN A 205 14.80 7.23 -13.00
N ASN A 206 15.34 7.08 -14.20
CA ASN A 206 16.51 6.25 -14.44
C ASN A 206 17.70 6.76 -13.62
N GLY A 207 18.17 5.95 -12.67
CA GLY A 207 19.28 6.28 -11.77
C GLY A 207 18.89 6.25 -10.28
N ILE A 208 17.60 6.36 -9.97
CA ILE A 208 17.09 6.19 -8.60
C ILE A 208 17.13 4.71 -8.23
N LYS A 209 17.70 4.40 -7.06
CA LYS A 209 17.82 3.03 -6.53
C LYS A 209 17.16 2.93 -5.15
N ASP A 210 17.36 1.80 -4.50
CA ASP A 210 16.76 1.42 -3.22
C ASP A 210 17.28 2.19 -2.00
N PHE A 211 18.31 3.02 -2.14
CA PHE A 211 18.81 3.92 -1.08
C PHE A 211 17.88 5.12 -0.83
N LEU A 212 16.91 5.35 -1.71
CA LEU A 212 16.00 6.50 -1.64
C LEU A 212 15.30 6.57 -0.28
N PRO A 213 15.33 7.71 0.42
CA PRO A 213 14.64 7.85 1.69
C PRO A 213 13.12 7.92 1.54
N VAL A 214 12.43 7.31 2.50
CA VAL A 214 10.98 7.38 2.71
C VAL A 214 10.74 7.81 4.15
N GLN A 215 9.94 8.86 4.32
CA GLN A 215 9.48 9.31 5.62
C GLN A 215 8.23 8.54 6.02
N TYR A 216 8.13 8.18 7.29
CA TYR A 216 6.97 7.49 7.83
C TYR A 216 6.50 8.13 9.13
N TRP A 217 5.18 8.13 9.32
CA TRP A 217 4.51 8.40 10.59
C TRP A 217 3.60 7.23 10.89
N LEU A 218 3.73 6.69 12.08
CA LEU A 218 3.04 5.47 12.48
C LEU A 218 2.38 5.69 13.83
N ASN A 219 1.09 5.39 13.92
CA ASN A 219 0.36 5.26 15.17
C ASN A 219 -0.17 3.82 15.26
N VAL A 220 0.13 3.12 16.36
CA VAL A 220 -0.26 1.73 16.60
C VAL A 220 -1.01 1.63 17.90
N THR A 221 -2.15 0.95 17.87
CA THR A 221 -2.87 0.47 19.04
C THR A 221 -2.99 -1.05 18.97
N LYS A 222 -3.64 -1.66 19.97
CA LYS A 222 -3.99 -3.08 19.93
C LYS A 222 -4.95 -3.42 18.78
N ASP A 223 -5.76 -2.44 18.37
CA ASP A 223 -6.86 -2.63 17.44
C ASP A 223 -6.57 -2.05 16.04
N SER A 224 -5.65 -1.09 15.91
CA SER A 224 -5.40 -0.43 14.64
C SER A 224 -3.95 -0.01 14.42
N ILE A 225 -3.61 0.15 13.14
CA ILE A 225 -2.39 0.75 12.63
C ILE A 225 -2.81 1.87 11.68
N ASN A 226 -2.35 3.08 11.98
CA ASN A 226 -2.42 4.24 11.11
C ASN A 226 -1.01 4.53 10.58
N LEU A 227 -0.82 4.47 9.27
CA LEU A 227 0.47 4.67 8.63
C LEU A 227 0.36 5.77 7.58
N VAL A 228 1.23 6.76 7.66
CA VAL A 228 1.48 7.72 6.58
C VAL A 228 2.88 7.49 6.04
N LEU A 229 3.01 7.31 4.72
CA LEU A 229 4.28 7.27 4.02
C LEU A 229 4.40 8.49 3.12
N ARG A 230 5.60 9.07 3.07
CA ARG A 230 5.92 10.18 2.17
C ARG A 230 7.25 9.94 1.47
N GLY A 231 7.25 10.07 0.15
CA GLY A 231 8.48 10.09 -0.62
C GLY A 231 9.30 11.34 -0.29
N ASP A 232 10.61 11.23 -0.27
CA ASP A 232 11.49 12.39 -0.14
C ASP A 232 11.32 13.36 -1.33
N PRO A 233 10.98 14.64 -1.07
CA PRO A 233 10.82 15.66 -2.10
C PRO A 233 12.10 15.99 -2.86
N SER A 234 13.28 15.74 -2.31
CA SER A 234 14.57 16.06 -2.93
C SER A 234 14.88 15.23 -4.17
N ALA A 235 14.25 14.06 -4.29
CA ALA A 235 14.36 13.21 -5.47
C ALA A 235 13.33 13.56 -6.56
N ASP A 236 12.49 14.57 -6.31
CA ASP A 236 11.52 15.05 -7.28
C ASP A 236 12.16 16.08 -8.22
N VAL A 237 11.75 16.05 -9.48
CA VAL A 237 12.20 16.99 -10.51
C VAL A 237 11.01 17.78 -11.02
N ALA A 238 11.24 18.98 -11.55
CA ALA A 238 10.19 19.80 -12.16
C ALA A 238 9.34 18.95 -13.13
N PRO A 239 7.99 18.91 -12.98
CA PRO A 239 7.13 19.87 -12.27
C PRO A 239 6.85 19.58 -10.77
N TYR A 240 7.67 18.77 -10.09
CA TYR A 240 7.56 18.47 -8.66
C TYR A 240 6.23 17.84 -8.24
N ASN A 241 5.79 16.85 -9.02
CA ASN A 241 4.53 16.14 -8.82
C ASN A 241 4.73 14.64 -8.54
N ASN A 242 5.97 14.22 -8.30
CA ASN A 242 6.34 12.82 -8.25
C ASN A 242 6.21 12.23 -6.85
N TYR A 243 6.69 12.93 -5.81
CA TYR A 243 6.59 12.42 -4.45
C TYR A 243 5.13 12.44 -3.98
N LEU A 244 4.73 11.39 -3.26
CA LEU A 244 3.38 11.23 -2.75
C LEU A 244 3.39 11.13 -1.24
N THR A 245 2.38 11.75 -0.62
CA THR A 245 1.95 11.46 0.76
C THR A 245 0.76 10.52 0.65
N SER A 246 0.91 9.35 1.24
CA SER A 246 -0.06 8.25 1.19
C SER A 246 -0.40 7.77 2.58
N TYR A 247 -1.64 7.33 2.74
CA TYR A 247 -2.15 6.85 4.01
C TYR A 247 -2.62 5.40 3.90
N ALA A 248 -2.41 4.66 4.97
CA ALA A 248 -3.01 3.36 5.21
C ALA A 248 -3.60 3.28 6.62
N TYR A 249 -4.79 2.69 6.70
CA TYR A 249 -5.38 2.23 7.95
C TYR A 249 -5.49 0.72 7.89
N ILE A 250 -5.13 0.02 8.96
CA ILE A 250 -5.29 -1.43 9.08
C ILE A 250 -5.75 -1.73 10.49
N GLY A 251 -6.96 -2.26 10.68
CA GLY A 251 -7.46 -2.45 12.03
C GLY A 251 -8.94 -2.72 12.16
N ALA A 252 -9.34 -2.93 13.40
CA ALA A 252 -10.72 -2.99 13.85
C ALA A 252 -11.29 -1.59 14.08
N LEU A 253 -12.61 -1.45 13.89
CA LEU A 253 -13.30 -0.19 14.11
C LEU A 253 -13.77 -0.10 15.56
N LYS A 254 -13.91 1.14 16.04
CA LYS A 254 -14.65 1.43 17.27
C LYS A 254 -16.16 1.26 16.98
N PRO A 255 -16.92 0.58 17.85
CA PRO A 255 -18.36 0.42 17.65
C PRO A 255 -19.08 1.77 17.66
N VAL A 256 -20.21 1.84 16.96
CA VAL A 256 -21.10 3.01 16.97
C VAL A 256 -21.79 3.08 18.34
N GLU A 257 -21.95 4.29 18.87
CA GLU A 257 -22.74 4.55 20.07
C GLU A 257 -24.18 4.06 19.83
N ASP A 258 -24.77 3.36 20.81
CA ASP A 258 -26.09 2.72 20.72
C ASP A 258 -26.25 1.57 19.71
N SER A 259 -25.15 0.93 19.26
CA SER A 259 -25.26 -0.29 18.45
C SER A 259 -25.99 -1.41 19.22
N ALA A 260 -26.98 -2.05 18.57
CA ALA A 260 -27.73 -3.14 19.17
C ALA A 260 -26.87 -4.40 19.44
N TYR A 261 -25.78 -4.56 18.67
CA TYR A 261 -24.83 -5.67 18.77
C TYR A 261 -23.44 -5.20 18.36
N THR A 262 -22.41 -5.65 19.08
CA THR A 262 -21.02 -5.48 18.64
C THR A 262 -20.74 -6.45 17.49
N ASP A 263 -20.15 -5.96 16.39
CA ASP A 263 -19.56 -6.85 15.40
C ASP A 263 -18.14 -7.20 15.87
N ASP A 264 -18.01 -8.37 16.48
CA ASP A 264 -16.72 -8.83 17.01
C ASP A 264 -16.00 -9.74 16.02
N GLU A 265 -16.69 -10.22 14.98
CA GLU A 265 -16.19 -11.27 14.10
C GLU A 265 -15.55 -10.75 12.81
N TYR A 266 -16.18 -9.76 12.18
CA TYR A 266 -15.75 -9.26 10.87
C TYR A 266 -15.29 -7.80 10.92
N ASN A 267 -15.21 -7.23 12.12
CA ASN A 267 -14.79 -5.86 12.38
C ASN A 267 -13.27 -5.69 12.29
N PHE A 268 -12.68 -6.04 11.16
CA PHE A 268 -11.29 -5.74 10.83
C PHE A 268 -11.20 -5.43 9.36
N GLY A 269 -10.45 -4.39 9.01
CA GLY A 269 -10.39 -3.92 7.64
C GLY A 269 -9.18 -3.07 7.34
N ILE A 270 -9.16 -2.56 6.11
CA ILE A 270 -8.01 -1.88 5.54
C ILE A 270 -8.43 -0.87 4.48
N THR A 271 -7.69 0.24 4.45
CA THR A 271 -7.63 1.14 3.30
C THR A 271 -6.18 1.58 3.09
N THR A 272 -5.78 1.82 1.85
CA THR A 272 -4.45 2.31 1.46
C THR A 272 -4.57 3.41 0.40
N SER A 273 -3.45 4.00 -0.04
CA SER A 273 -3.43 5.03 -1.08
C SER A 273 -2.44 4.70 -2.20
N SER A 274 -2.84 4.97 -3.44
CA SER A 274 -2.17 4.52 -4.65
C SER A 274 -1.91 5.65 -5.65
N ASP A 275 -0.80 5.52 -6.38
CA ASP A 275 -0.44 6.32 -7.55
C ASP A 275 -1.15 5.88 -8.83
N ILE A 276 -1.56 4.60 -8.90
CA ILE A 276 -2.27 4.01 -10.04
C ILE A 276 -3.70 3.63 -9.68
N GLU A 277 -4.58 3.59 -10.68
CA GLU A 277 -5.97 3.20 -10.50
C GLU A 277 -6.08 1.77 -9.97
N PRO A 278 -6.98 1.49 -9.02
CA PRO A 278 -7.26 0.13 -8.57
C PRO A 278 -7.69 -0.79 -9.70
N ASN A 279 -7.30 -2.05 -9.56
CA ASN A 279 -7.84 -3.12 -10.39
C ASN A 279 -9.23 -3.51 -9.86
N TYR A 280 -10.27 -3.21 -10.62
CA TYR A 280 -11.64 -3.65 -10.30
C TYR A 280 -11.81 -5.11 -10.70
N SER A 281 -11.57 -6.00 -9.74
CA SER A 281 -11.77 -7.44 -9.89
C SER A 281 -12.81 -7.91 -8.87
N ASN A 282 -13.57 -8.94 -9.25
CA ASN A 282 -14.71 -9.44 -8.47
C ASN A 282 -14.48 -10.87 -7.92
N PRO A 283 -13.35 -11.18 -7.26
CA PRO A 283 -13.09 -12.53 -6.74
C PRO A 283 -14.11 -12.99 -5.68
N TYR A 284 -14.79 -12.04 -5.02
CA TYR A 284 -15.77 -12.31 -3.96
C TYR A 284 -17.18 -11.82 -4.31
N GLY A 285 -17.46 -11.66 -5.61
CA GLY A 285 -18.74 -11.16 -6.13
C GLY A 285 -18.67 -9.72 -6.65
N GLU A 286 -19.79 -9.23 -7.20
CA GLU A 286 -19.87 -7.94 -7.93
C GLU A 286 -19.51 -6.71 -7.10
N ARG A 287 -19.61 -6.82 -5.77
CA ARG A 287 -19.29 -5.76 -4.81
C ARG A 287 -18.00 -6.05 -4.07
N THR A 288 -17.00 -6.63 -4.73
CA THR A 288 -15.68 -6.78 -4.09
C THR A 288 -15.01 -5.40 -4.03
N GLY A 289 -14.61 -4.95 -2.84
CA GLY A 289 -13.92 -3.67 -2.66
C GLY A 289 -12.46 -3.73 -3.10
N ASN A 290 -11.82 -2.60 -3.36
CA ASN A 290 -10.43 -2.57 -3.82
C ASN A 290 -9.42 -2.14 -2.74
N GLY A 291 -9.89 -1.66 -1.59
CA GLY A 291 -9.10 -1.23 -0.43
C GLY A 291 -8.22 -0.01 -0.69
N MET A 292 -8.39 0.70 -1.80
CA MET A 292 -7.67 1.92 -2.15
C MET A 292 -8.62 3.12 -2.22
N THR A 293 -9.70 3.03 -3.00
CA THR A 293 -10.75 4.06 -3.07
C THR A 293 -11.91 3.79 -2.11
N ASP A 294 -11.84 2.70 -1.36
CA ASP A 294 -12.81 2.27 -0.37
C ASP A 294 -12.08 1.70 0.86
N PHE A 295 -12.84 1.43 1.91
CA PHE A 295 -12.40 0.68 3.07
C PHE A 295 -12.93 -0.74 2.97
N VAL A 296 -12.03 -1.72 2.89
CA VAL A 296 -12.43 -3.13 2.82
C VAL A 296 -12.42 -3.73 4.22
N MET A 297 -13.50 -4.43 4.56
CA MET A 297 -13.54 -5.27 5.77
C MET A 297 -13.43 -6.75 5.41
N ILE A 298 -12.99 -7.58 6.37
CA ILE A 298 -12.90 -9.04 6.21
C ILE A 298 -14.23 -9.61 5.70
N ALA A 299 -15.34 -9.18 6.30
CA ALA A 299 -16.67 -9.41 5.76
C ALA A 299 -17.67 -8.32 6.21
N ASN A 300 -18.82 -8.28 5.57
CA ASN A 300 -19.96 -7.50 6.03
C ASN A 300 -20.76 -8.26 7.12
N LYS A 301 -21.86 -7.69 7.63
CA LYS A 301 -22.62 -8.28 8.74
C LYS A 301 -23.20 -9.66 8.43
N ILE A 302 -23.50 -9.93 7.16
CA ILE A 302 -24.05 -11.23 6.69
C ILE A 302 -22.95 -12.24 6.31
N GLY A 303 -21.68 -11.88 6.47
CA GLY A 303 -20.54 -12.76 6.18
C GLY A 303 -20.08 -12.76 4.71
N MET A 304 -20.58 -11.83 3.87
CA MET A 304 -20.00 -11.66 2.53
C MET A 304 -18.61 -11.04 2.64
N PRO A 305 -17.57 -11.69 2.10
CA PRO A 305 -16.21 -11.27 2.36
C PRO A 305 -15.84 -10.05 1.53
N TYR A 306 -14.91 -9.23 2.06
CA TYR A 306 -14.17 -8.23 1.29
C TYR A 306 -15.02 -7.15 0.57
N GLN A 307 -16.12 -6.73 1.21
CA GLN A 307 -17.03 -5.71 0.66
C GLN A 307 -16.53 -4.27 0.93
N PRO A 308 -16.80 -3.30 0.03
CA PRO A 308 -16.38 -1.91 0.18
C PRO A 308 -17.27 -1.17 1.19
N HIS A 309 -16.62 -0.36 2.01
CA HIS A 309 -17.24 0.58 2.93
C HIS A 309 -16.73 1.99 2.61
N TYR A 310 -17.57 2.99 2.85
CA TYR A 310 -17.30 4.36 2.46
C TYR A 310 -17.19 5.27 3.69
N PRO A 311 -16.25 6.22 3.67
CA PRO A 311 -16.11 7.17 4.78
C PRO A 311 -17.24 8.19 4.79
N ALA A 312 -17.87 8.32 5.94
CA ALA A 312 -18.82 9.36 6.30
C ALA A 312 -18.24 10.18 7.47
N PHE A 313 -18.21 11.49 7.30
CA PHE A 313 -17.73 12.41 8.32
C PHE A 313 -18.39 13.78 8.11
N TYR A 314 -18.36 14.61 9.15
CA TYR A 314 -18.85 15.97 9.02
C TYR A 314 -17.92 16.78 8.11
N ALA A 315 -18.46 17.24 6.98
CA ALA A 315 -17.72 18.01 6.00
C ALA A 315 -18.48 19.28 5.57
N THR A 316 -17.72 20.33 5.29
CA THR A 316 -18.23 21.51 4.59
C THR A 316 -18.34 21.22 3.09
N ASN A 317 -19.13 22.01 2.36
CA ASN A 317 -19.24 21.85 0.92
C ASN A 317 -17.86 22.05 0.24
N PRO A 318 -17.41 21.13 -0.63
CA PRO A 318 -16.11 21.22 -1.32
C PRO A 318 -15.93 22.47 -2.18
N PHE A 319 -17.01 23.06 -2.67
CA PHE A 319 -16.99 24.23 -3.56
C PHE A 319 -17.24 25.56 -2.83
N MET A 320 -17.34 25.52 -1.50
CA MET A 320 -17.46 26.73 -0.69
C MET A 320 -16.14 27.51 -0.72
N ASP A 321 -16.20 28.81 -0.99
CA ASP A 321 -15.03 29.69 -0.88
C ASP A 321 -14.62 29.83 0.59
N LYS A 322 -13.41 29.37 0.90
CA LYS A 322 -12.85 29.38 2.24
C LYS A 322 -11.88 30.55 2.34
N CYS A 323 -12.41 31.74 2.65
CA CYS A 323 -11.61 32.95 2.71
C CYS A 323 -10.77 33.09 3.99
N ASN A 324 -10.81 32.14 4.93
CA ASN A 324 -10.10 32.27 6.21
C ASN A 324 -9.01 31.21 6.41
N VAL A 325 -7.76 31.66 6.22
CA VAL A 325 -6.54 30.86 6.49
C VAL A 325 -6.25 30.66 7.97
N GLU A 326 -6.97 31.36 8.86
CA GLU A 326 -6.76 31.30 10.32
C GLU A 326 -7.80 30.44 11.07
N GLY A 327 -8.57 29.58 10.39
CA GLY A 327 -9.63 28.78 11.03
C GLY A 327 -10.93 29.56 11.25
N SER A 328 -11.81 29.14 12.17
CA SER A 328 -13.09 29.83 12.43
C SER A 328 -12.88 31.19 13.12
N ARG A 329 -13.41 32.29 12.57
CA ARG A 329 -13.41 33.60 13.25
C ARG A 329 -14.34 33.65 14.46
N TRP A 330 -15.38 32.81 14.44
CA TRP A 330 -16.38 32.76 15.50
C TRP A 330 -15.90 31.90 16.68
N ASP A 331 -15.19 30.81 16.39
CA ASP A 331 -14.75 29.85 17.38
C ASP A 331 -13.22 29.83 17.50
N HIS A 332 -12.64 30.99 17.80
CA HIS A 332 -11.24 31.14 18.21
C HIS A 332 -10.21 30.40 17.34
N LYS A 333 -10.31 30.53 16.01
CA LYS A 333 -9.38 29.91 15.05
C LYS A 333 -9.43 28.38 14.98
N LYS A 334 -10.49 27.74 15.49
CA LYS A 334 -10.65 26.29 15.37
C LYS A 334 -10.75 25.86 13.91
N HIS A 335 -10.06 24.76 13.61
CA HIS A 335 -10.18 24.06 12.33
C HIS A 335 -11.13 22.87 12.49
N GLN A 336 -11.97 22.64 11.48
CA GLN A 336 -12.97 21.57 11.53
C GLN A 336 -12.32 20.21 11.25
N PHE A 337 -12.33 19.33 12.25
CA PHE A 337 -11.96 17.92 12.15
C PHE A 337 -13.07 17.05 12.75
N SER A 338 -13.33 15.90 12.15
CA SER A 338 -14.40 14.96 12.50
C SER A 338 -13.85 13.54 12.56
N ASP A 339 -14.44 12.73 13.43
CA ASP A 339 -14.31 11.26 13.35
C ASP A 339 -14.73 10.78 11.96
N ILE A 340 -14.14 9.65 11.53
CA ILE A 340 -14.50 8.99 10.28
C ILE A 340 -15.34 7.74 10.62
N THR A 341 -16.64 7.80 10.33
CA THR A 341 -17.55 6.66 10.39
C THR A 341 -17.51 5.91 9.06
N LEU A 342 -17.49 4.59 9.08
CA LEU A 342 -17.57 3.77 7.87
C LEU A 342 -18.99 3.28 7.65
N VAL A 343 -19.45 3.41 6.41
CA VAL A 343 -20.82 3.10 6.00
C VAL A 343 -20.80 2.07 4.87
N HIS A 344 -21.57 0.99 5.04
CA HIS A 344 -21.87 0.03 3.99
C HIS A 344 -23.21 0.39 3.33
N PRO A 345 -23.39 0.25 2.01
CA PRO A 345 -24.67 0.56 1.36
C PRO A 345 -25.87 -0.24 1.87
N VAL A 346 -25.65 -1.41 2.46
CA VAL A 346 -26.70 -2.28 3.00
C VAL A 346 -26.71 -2.28 4.53
N ASP A 347 -25.53 -2.30 5.15
CA ASP A 347 -25.41 -2.47 6.62
C ASP A 347 -25.44 -1.11 7.33
N MET A 348 -25.42 -0.02 6.57
CA MET A 348 -25.30 1.35 7.05
C MET A 348 -24.04 1.52 7.91
N GLU A 349 -24.13 2.25 9.02
CA GLU A 349 -22.99 2.58 9.88
C GLU A 349 -22.42 1.33 10.55
N ARG A 350 -21.11 1.09 10.34
CA ARG A 350 -20.41 -0.09 10.86
C ARG A 350 -19.53 0.22 12.07
N GLY A 351 -18.95 1.41 12.11
CA GLY A 351 -18.04 1.81 13.17
C GLY A 351 -17.22 3.03 12.79
N LYS A 352 -16.46 3.53 13.76
CA LYS A 352 -15.54 4.65 13.60
C LYS A 352 -14.10 4.17 13.49
N MET A 353 -13.31 4.81 12.63
CA MET A 353 -11.88 4.56 12.57
C MET A 353 -11.18 5.07 13.85
N ILE A 354 -10.19 4.34 14.33
CA ILE A 354 -9.51 4.61 15.61
C ILE A 354 -8.29 5.54 15.40
N ASN A 355 -8.13 6.54 16.27
CA ASN A 355 -6.99 7.46 16.29
C ASN A 355 -6.76 8.24 14.99
N VAL A 356 -7.83 8.52 14.25
CA VAL A 356 -7.77 9.25 13.00
C VAL A 356 -8.98 10.16 12.82
N LEU A 357 -8.72 11.35 12.32
CA LEU A 357 -9.74 12.36 12.00
C LEU A 357 -9.64 12.75 10.53
N ALA A 358 -10.77 13.11 9.93
CA ALA A 358 -10.82 13.81 8.65
C ALA A 358 -11.14 15.29 8.88
N GLY A 359 -10.41 16.18 8.21
CA GLY A 359 -10.64 17.61 8.34
C GLY A 359 -10.23 18.40 7.12
N ASP A 360 -10.43 19.71 7.21
CA ASP A 360 -10.15 20.61 6.10
C ASP A 360 -8.66 20.62 5.72
N SER A 361 -8.37 20.52 4.42
CA SER A 361 -6.98 20.63 3.95
C SER A 361 -6.48 22.07 3.94
N SER A 362 -7.36 23.07 4.02
CA SER A 362 -6.95 24.48 4.05
C SER A 362 -6.26 24.86 5.37
N SER A 363 -5.58 26.01 5.37
CA SER A 363 -5.30 26.81 6.57
C SER A 363 -4.29 26.25 7.59
N ILE A 364 -3.82 25.01 7.46
CA ILE A 364 -2.79 24.39 8.33
C ILE A 364 -1.76 23.70 7.43
N TYR A 365 -0.47 23.78 7.77
CA TYR A 365 0.57 23.14 6.98
C TYR A 365 0.59 21.62 7.17
N ASP A 366 1.20 20.93 6.21
CA ASP A 366 1.38 19.50 6.28
C ASP A 366 2.35 19.13 7.41
N ALA A 367 2.06 18.05 8.14
CA ALA A 367 2.78 17.63 9.33
C ALA A 367 2.71 18.58 10.55
N ASP A 368 1.84 19.59 10.54
CA ASP A 368 1.57 20.38 11.74
C ASP A 368 0.78 19.57 12.77
N LYS A 369 1.01 19.88 14.04
CA LYS A 369 0.25 19.32 15.16
C LYS A 369 -1.04 20.11 15.39
N LEU A 370 -2.07 19.37 15.74
CA LEU A 370 -3.41 19.85 16.04
C LEU A 370 -3.78 19.38 17.44
N THR A 371 -4.36 20.29 18.22
CA THR A 371 -4.92 19.95 19.54
C THR A 371 -6.43 19.91 19.43
N TYR A 372 -6.98 18.72 19.62
CA TYR A 372 -8.40 18.44 19.67
C TYR A 372 -8.90 18.56 21.10
N MET A 373 -10.05 19.21 21.30
CA MET A 373 -10.64 19.48 22.63
C MET A 373 -9.65 20.09 23.64
N LYS A 374 -8.92 21.12 23.18
CA LYS A 374 -7.91 21.84 23.98
C LYS A 374 -8.47 22.29 25.34
N ASP A 375 -7.64 22.18 26.37
CA ASP A 375 -7.93 22.61 27.74
C ASP A 375 -9.09 21.83 28.40
N THR A 376 -9.35 20.60 27.94
CA THR A 376 -10.31 19.66 28.53
C THR A 376 -9.63 18.37 28.96
N ASP A 377 -10.28 17.58 29.81
CA ASP A 377 -9.81 16.24 30.21
C ASP A 377 -9.78 15.23 29.03
N GLN A 378 -10.33 15.60 27.88
CA GLN A 378 -10.37 14.82 26.63
C GLN A 378 -9.41 15.39 25.57
N GLU A 379 -8.42 16.19 25.98
CA GLU A 379 -7.47 16.76 25.05
C GLU A 379 -6.66 15.67 24.34
N GLU A 380 -6.70 15.71 23.01
CA GLU A 380 -5.97 14.78 22.15
C GLU A 380 -5.13 15.56 21.15
N ASN A 381 -3.96 15.01 20.79
CA ASN A 381 -3.09 15.64 19.82
C ASN A 381 -3.05 14.80 18.55
N TYR A 382 -3.05 15.47 17.40
CA TYR A 382 -3.06 14.87 16.08
C TYR A 382 -2.04 15.52 15.18
N LYS A 383 -1.54 14.82 14.18
CA LYS A 383 -0.65 15.35 13.15
C LYS A 383 -1.34 15.30 11.79
N LYS A 384 -1.45 16.45 11.11
CA LYS A 384 -2.20 16.62 9.86
C LYS A 384 -1.38 16.17 8.65
N PHE A 385 -2.03 15.47 7.73
CA PHE A 385 -1.47 15.01 6.46
C PHE A 385 -2.44 15.23 5.29
N LYS A 386 -2.02 16.04 4.32
CA LYS A 386 -2.67 16.12 3.01
C LYS A 386 -2.26 14.92 2.17
N ILE A 387 -3.22 14.07 1.83
CA ILE A 387 -2.97 12.89 0.99
C ILE A 387 -2.88 13.36 -0.46
N THR A 388 -1.72 13.14 -1.08
CA THR A 388 -1.45 13.55 -2.47
C THR A 388 -1.47 12.38 -3.46
N ALA A 389 -1.54 11.16 -2.95
CA ALA A 389 -1.84 9.99 -3.76
C ALA A 389 -3.22 10.15 -4.45
N PRO A 390 -3.29 10.01 -5.77
CA PRO A 390 -4.49 10.30 -6.56
C PRO A 390 -5.66 9.37 -6.26
N PHE A 391 -5.38 8.12 -5.85
CA PHE A 391 -6.41 7.15 -5.46
C PHE A 391 -6.30 6.87 -3.97
N ASN A 392 -7.32 7.25 -3.22
CA ASN A 392 -7.45 7.05 -1.79
C ASN A 392 -8.94 7.03 -1.40
N PHE A 393 -9.27 6.52 -0.22
CA PHE A 393 -10.67 6.33 0.18
C PHE A 393 -11.47 7.62 0.34
N LEU A 394 -10.82 8.78 0.54
CA LEU A 394 -11.51 10.07 0.57
C LEU A 394 -12.08 10.45 -0.80
N ASN A 395 -11.59 9.87 -1.90
CA ASN A 395 -12.15 10.14 -3.23
C ASN A 395 -13.63 9.75 -3.35
N ASN A 396 -14.08 8.79 -2.54
CA ASN A 396 -15.48 8.36 -2.46
C ASN A 396 -16.16 8.82 -1.15
N SER A 397 -15.68 9.92 -0.58
CA SER A 397 -16.27 10.54 0.62
C SER A 397 -17.19 11.70 0.29
N ALA A 398 -17.87 12.23 1.31
CA ALA A 398 -18.67 13.45 1.20
C ALA A 398 -17.85 14.68 0.74
N ASN A 399 -16.53 14.71 0.96
CA ASN A 399 -15.66 15.78 0.48
C ASN A 399 -14.25 15.28 0.15
N ILE A 400 -13.97 15.22 -1.16
CA ILE A 400 -12.69 14.72 -1.71
C ILE A 400 -11.46 15.57 -1.40
N ASN A 401 -11.65 16.82 -0.97
CA ASN A 401 -10.56 17.78 -0.72
C ASN A 401 -10.09 17.78 0.74
N TYR A 402 -10.57 16.85 1.55
CA TYR A 402 -10.21 16.75 2.96
C TYR A 402 -8.83 16.09 3.15
N CYS A 403 -8.29 16.27 4.34
CA CYS A 403 -7.03 15.69 4.78
C CYS A 403 -7.27 14.74 5.95
N ILE A 404 -6.24 13.95 6.28
CA ILE A 404 -6.25 13.01 7.39
C ILE A 404 -5.38 13.56 8.51
N ALA A 405 -5.78 13.37 9.76
CA ALA A 405 -4.91 13.60 10.90
C ALA A 405 -4.83 12.36 11.77
N ILE A 406 -3.63 11.89 12.11
CA ILE A 406 -3.42 10.70 12.95
C ILE A 406 -3.01 11.12 14.36
N ARG A 407 -3.44 10.39 15.38
CA ARG A 407 -3.16 10.72 16.78
C ARG A 407 -1.66 10.65 17.08
N CYS A 408 -1.14 11.63 17.81
CA CYS A 408 0.23 11.72 18.27
C CYS A 408 0.30 12.11 19.76
N PRO A 409 1.42 11.87 20.45
CA PRO A 409 1.59 12.29 21.83
C PRO A 409 1.55 13.81 21.97
N LYS A 410 1.09 14.28 23.14
CA LYS A 410 1.22 15.68 23.52
C LYS A 410 2.70 16.05 23.52
N SER A 411 3.06 17.14 22.84
CA SER A 411 4.41 17.69 22.96
C SER A 411 4.63 18.11 24.41
N VAL A 412 5.74 17.68 25.02
CA VAL A 412 6.24 18.39 26.20
C VAL A 412 6.88 19.65 25.64
N GLU A 413 6.29 20.81 25.92
CA GLU A 413 6.91 22.11 25.59
C GLU A 413 8.21 22.33 26.37
#